data_AF-A0A822YVD8-F1
#
_entry.id   AF-A0A822YVD8-F1
#
_cell.length_a   1.000
_cell.length_b   1.000
_cell.length_c   1.000
_cell.angle_alpha   90.00
_cell.angle_beta   90.00
_cell.angle_gamma   90.00
#
_symmetry.space_group_name_H-M   'P 1'
#
loop_
_entity.id
_entity.type
_entity.pdbx_description
1 polymer ?
#
loop_
_entity_poly.entity_id
_entity_poly.type
_entity_poly.pdbx_seq_one_letter_code
_entity_poly.pdbx_strand_id
1 'polypeptide(L)'
;MAQEIMFQLISPLYFAHPLLAFVSAHLPSVLLCSLLVIFIAAMHHKNRRPRVFMVDFACYKPDDALKCPHSIFLERSALLGVFSEQSMKFQKTILDKSAIGEKTYFPPALWMLPPNPCMAEGRKEMETVMFGAIDEVLKKTGVKPSDIGIVIANCSVFSPTPSLVGMIVNHYKLRNNILSYSLGGMGCSAGVISLDLAKKLLQVGFCSFIYQVNISILLSLIIWF
;
A
#
# COMPACT_ATOMS: atom_id res chain seq x y z
N MET A 1 -6.97 86.82 -0.93
CA MET A 1 -7.51 86.22 -2.17
C MET A 1 -6.44 85.57 -3.04
N ALA A 2 -5.45 86.29 -3.60
CA ALA A 2 -4.38 85.64 -4.41
C ALA A 2 -3.43 84.75 -3.59
N GLN A 3 -3.20 85.07 -2.31
CA GLN A 3 -2.35 84.25 -1.42
C GLN A 3 -3.05 82.98 -0.90
N GLU A 4 -4.37 83.00 -0.63
CA GLU A 4 -5.12 81.78 -0.27
C GLU A 4 -5.15 80.74 -1.41
N ILE A 5 -5.31 81.18 -2.65
CA ILE A 5 -5.42 80.28 -3.81
C ILE A 5 -4.07 79.59 -4.08
N MET A 6 -2.96 80.29 -3.87
CA MET A 6 -1.61 79.71 -3.99
C MET A 6 -1.35 78.64 -2.92
N PHE A 7 -1.79 78.86 -1.68
CA PHE A 7 -1.60 77.91 -0.57
C PHE A 7 -2.46 76.64 -0.74
N GLN A 8 -3.65 76.76 -1.32
CA GLN A 8 -4.56 75.64 -1.62
C GLN A 8 -4.10 74.79 -2.83
N LEU A 9 -3.34 75.35 -3.77
CA LEU A 9 -2.77 74.61 -4.92
C LEU A 9 -1.40 73.98 -4.61
N ILE A 10 -0.57 74.63 -3.78
CA ILE A 10 0.79 74.13 -3.44
C ILE A 10 0.73 72.97 -2.44
N SER A 11 -0.20 72.99 -1.49
CA SER A 11 -0.32 71.95 -0.45
C SER A 11 -0.53 70.52 -0.99
N PRO A 12 -1.45 70.24 -1.95
CA PRO A 12 -1.60 68.91 -2.54
C PRO A 12 -0.41 68.51 -3.43
N LEU A 13 0.22 69.46 -4.14
CA LEU A 13 1.42 69.21 -4.96
C LEU A 13 2.65 68.87 -4.10
N TYR A 14 2.81 69.51 -2.93
CA TYR A 14 3.89 69.27 -1.98
C TYR A 14 3.72 67.97 -1.21
N PHE A 15 2.48 67.49 -1.02
CA PHE A 15 2.19 66.18 -0.41
C PHE A 15 2.25 65.04 -1.43
N ALA A 16 1.83 65.27 -2.68
CA ALA A 16 1.83 64.27 -3.75
C ALA A 16 3.25 63.89 -4.21
N HIS A 17 4.19 64.84 -4.26
CA HIS A 17 5.58 64.57 -4.65
C HIS A 17 6.33 63.57 -3.74
N PRO A 18 6.39 63.74 -2.41
CA PRO A 18 7.02 62.80 -1.51
C PRO A 18 6.26 61.47 -1.42
N LEU A 19 4.93 61.49 -1.57
CA LEU A 19 4.13 60.25 -1.67
C LEU A 19 4.46 59.47 -2.96
N LEU A 20 4.56 60.12 -4.12
CA LEU A 20 4.95 59.48 -5.38
C LEU A 20 6.39 58.97 -5.35
N ALA A 21 7.31 59.71 -4.72
CA ALA A 21 8.70 59.27 -4.52
C ALA A 21 8.81 58.11 -3.53
N PHE A 22 8.01 58.11 -2.46
CA PHE A 22 7.93 57.01 -1.51
C PHE A 22 7.35 55.75 -2.15
N VAL A 23 6.26 55.89 -2.90
CA VAL A 23 5.65 54.78 -3.65
C VAL A 23 6.62 54.23 -4.68
N SER A 24 7.30 55.08 -5.47
CA SER A 24 8.27 54.60 -6.48
C SER A 24 9.52 53.95 -5.87
N ALA A 25 9.95 54.35 -4.67
CA ALA A 25 11.07 53.74 -3.96
C ALA A 25 10.73 52.36 -3.36
N HIS A 26 9.48 52.15 -2.92
CA HIS A 26 9.03 50.89 -2.33
C HIS A 26 8.33 49.94 -3.33
N LEU A 27 7.93 50.41 -4.51
CA LEU A 27 7.34 49.57 -5.55
C LEU A 27 8.26 48.43 -6.03
N PRO A 28 9.58 48.63 -6.26
CA PRO A 28 10.48 47.56 -6.71
C PRO A 28 10.67 46.48 -5.65
N SER A 29 10.72 46.85 -4.37
CA SER A 29 10.86 45.88 -3.27
C SER A 29 9.57 45.08 -3.07
N VAL A 30 8.39 45.70 -3.20
CA VAL A 30 7.10 45.00 -3.17
C VAL A 30 6.95 44.05 -4.36
N LEU A 31 7.35 44.47 -5.56
CA LEU A 31 7.35 43.60 -6.75
C LEU A 31 8.33 42.42 -6.61
N LEU A 32 9.53 42.67 -6.09
CA LEU A 32 10.50 41.61 -5.82
C LEU A 32 9.97 40.61 -4.78
N CYS A 33 9.42 41.09 -3.66
CA CYS A 33 8.84 40.23 -2.62
C CYS A 33 7.66 39.41 -3.14
N SER A 34 6.76 40.02 -3.93
CA SER A 34 5.62 39.29 -4.52
C SER A 34 6.07 38.24 -5.54
N LEU A 35 7.06 38.54 -6.40
CA LEU A 35 7.65 37.56 -7.31
C LEU A 35 8.32 36.41 -6.56
N LEU A 36 9.02 36.69 -5.45
CA LEU A 36 9.62 35.66 -4.60
C LEU A 36 8.56 34.77 -3.94
N VAL A 37 7.48 35.35 -3.41
CA VAL A 37 6.37 34.58 -2.84
C VAL A 37 5.70 33.70 -3.89
N ILE A 38 5.45 34.23 -5.09
CA ILE A 38 4.87 33.46 -6.21
C ILE A 38 5.81 32.33 -6.62
N PHE A 39 7.11 32.59 -6.73
CA PHE A 39 8.11 31.59 -7.07
C PHE A 39 8.17 30.47 -6.02
N ILE A 40 8.22 30.82 -4.74
CA ILE A 40 8.19 29.84 -3.63
C ILE A 40 6.89 29.05 -3.64
N ALA A 41 5.75 29.70 -3.83
CA ALA A 41 4.45 29.03 -3.93
C ALA A 41 4.38 28.07 -5.13
N ALA A 42 4.90 28.48 -6.29
CA ALA A 42 4.98 27.65 -7.49
C ALA A 42 5.89 26.43 -7.29
N MET A 43 7.08 26.63 -6.69
CA MET A 43 7.97 25.52 -6.33
C MET A 43 7.32 24.58 -5.33
N HIS A 44 6.67 25.12 -4.30
CA HIS A 44 6.00 24.32 -3.28
C HIS A 44 4.86 23.50 -3.87
N HIS A 45 4.06 24.10 -4.77
CA HIS A 45 2.98 23.41 -5.48
C HIS A 45 3.53 22.32 -6.41
N LYS A 46 4.61 22.60 -7.15
CA LYS A 46 5.27 21.63 -8.04
C LYS A 46 5.92 20.48 -7.27
N ASN A 47 6.47 20.75 -6.08
CA ASN A 47 7.07 19.73 -5.21
C ASN A 47 6.05 18.98 -4.36
N ARG A 48 4.75 19.30 -4.44
CA ARG A 48 3.73 18.50 -3.76
C ARG A 48 3.63 17.15 -4.44
N ARG A 49 3.97 16.11 -3.69
CA ARG A 49 3.78 14.73 -4.14
C ARG A 49 2.30 14.47 -4.39
N PRO A 50 1.95 13.73 -5.45
CA PRO A 50 0.57 13.37 -5.70
C PRO A 50 0.03 12.59 -4.49
N ARG A 51 -1.24 12.84 -4.16
CA ARG A 51 -1.94 12.08 -3.12
C ARG A 51 -2.23 10.68 -3.67
N VAL A 52 -1.92 9.67 -2.87
CA VAL A 52 -2.14 8.26 -3.20
C VAL A 52 -3.16 7.71 -2.22
N PHE A 53 -4.15 6.99 -2.74
CA PHE A 53 -5.25 6.44 -1.95
C PHE A 53 -5.39 4.94 -2.25
N MET A 54 -5.76 4.17 -1.22
CA MET A 54 -6.19 2.79 -1.38
C MET A 54 -7.65 2.79 -1.78
N VAL A 55 -7.96 2.26 -2.96
CA VAL A 55 -9.33 2.26 -3.50
C VAL A 55 -10.16 1.14 -2.86
N ASP A 56 -9.58 -0.05 -2.72
CA ASP A 56 -10.26 -1.23 -2.18
C ASP A 56 -9.23 -2.24 -1.64
N PHE A 57 -9.72 -3.26 -0.91
CA PHE A 57 -8.97 -4.41 -0.46
C PHE A 57 -9.85 -5.67 -0.43
N ALA A 58 -9.20 -6.84 -0.49
CA ALA A 58 -9.87 -8.12 -0.35
C ALA A 58 -9.01 -9.10 0.43
N CYS A 59 -9.67 -10.04 1.10
CA CYS A 59 -9.05 -11.12 1.84
C CYS A 59 -9.72 -12.42 1.42
N TYR A 60 -8.93 -13.42 1.04
CA TYR A 60 -9.47 -14.73 0.76
C TYR A 60 -10.03 -15.38 2.04
N LYS A 61 -11.28 -15.82 1.97
CA LYS A 61 -11.91 -16.63 3.02
C LYS A 61 -11.91 -18.10 2.55
N PRO A 62 -11.19 -19.00 3.23
CA PRO A 62 -11.21 -20.42 2.88
C PRO A 62 -12.58 -21.07 3.11
N ASP A 63 -12.79 -22.23 2.48
CA ASP A 63 -13.98 -23.06 2.70
C ASP A 63 -14.06 -23.52 4.17
N ASP A 64 -15.29 -23.65 4.68
CA ASP A 64 -15.56 -24.10 6.05
C ASP A 64 -15.01 -25.51 6.34
N ALA A 65 -14.81 -26.35 5.31
CA ALA A 65 -14.15 -27.65 5.40
C ALA A 65 -12.66 -27.56 5.82
N LEU A 66 -12.05 -26.38 5.73
CA LEU A 66 -10.67 -26.13 6.14
C LEU A 66 -10.55 -25.61 7.59
N LYS A 67 -11.67 -25.47 8.31
CA LYS A 67 -11.66 -25.12 9.72
C LYS A 67 -10.99 -26.21 10.53
N CYS A 68 -10.10 -25.82 11.44
CA CYS A 68 -9.38 -26.70 12.32
C CYS A 68 -9.66 -26.30 13.78
N PRO A 69 -10.65 -26.95 14.43
CA PRO A 69 -10.84 -26.84 15.87
C PRO A 69 -9.59 -27.28 16.63
N HIS A 70 -9.40 -26.74 17.83
CA HIS A 70 -8.23 -27.06 18.67
C HIS A 70 -8.13 -28.57 18.97
N SER A 71 -9.28 -29.24 19.11
CA SER A 71 -9.34 -30.69 19.32
C SER A 71 -8.74 -31.47 18.15
N ILE A 72 -9.06 -31.09 16.91
CA ILE A 72 -8.51 -31.72 15.70
C ILE A 72 -7.00 -31.48 15.66
N PHE A 73 -6.55 -30.24 15.86
CA PHE A 73 -5.11 -29.95 15.87
C PHE A 73 -4.36 -30.79 16.90
N LEU A 74 -4.85 -30.87 18.14
CA LEU A 74 -4.22 -31.65 19.21
C LEU A 74 -4.25 -33.15 18.94
N GLU A 75 -5.35 -33.68 18.40
CA GLU A 75 -5.47 -35.08 18.01
C GLU A 75 -4.45 -35.43 16.92
N ARG A 76 -4.37 -34.62 15.85
CA ARG A 76 -3.43 -34.83 14.75
C ARG A 76 -1.99 -34.72 15.22
N SER A 77 -1.65 -33.72 16.03
CA SER A 77 -0.31 -33.58 16.63
C SER A 77 0.08 -34.80 17.48
N ALA A 78 -0.84 -35.36 18.26
CA ALA A 78 -0.57 -36.57 19.05
C ALA A 78 -0.29 -37.79 18.15
N LEU A 79 -1.06 -37.93 17.06
CA LEU A 79 -0.91 -39.05 16.11
C LEU A 79 0.41 -39.02 15.32
N LEU A 80 1.08 -37.86 15.23
CA LEU A 80 2.41 -37.79 14.64
C LEU A 80 3.48 -38.50 15.47
N GLY A 81 3.27 -38.69 16.77
CA GLY A 81 4.19 -39.39 17.66
C GLY A 81 5.54 -38.69 17.88
N VAL A 82 5.72 -37.47 17.37
CA VAL A 82 6.98 -36.69 17.47
C VAL A 82 7.02 -35.75 18.68
N PHE A 83 5.89 -35.55 19.36
CA PHE A 83 5.77 -34.64 20.49
C PHE A 83 5.69 -35.40 21.81
N SER A 84 6.46 -34.94 22.80
CA SER A 84 6.35 -35.44 24.18
C SER A 84 5.02 -35.03 24.81
N GLU A 85 4.61 -35.71 25.89
CA GLU A 85 3.42 -35.34 26.66
C GLU A 85 3.52 -33.88 27.18
N GLN A 86 4.71 -33.45 27.58
CA GLN A 86 4.96 -32.07 28.02
C GLN A 86 4.78 -31.07 26.87
N SER A 87 5.29 -31.39 25.67
CA SER A 87 5.10 -30.57 24.48
C SER A 87 3.63 -30.48 24.07
N MET A 88 2.87 -31.57 24.19
CA MET A 88 1.43 -31.58 23.91
C MET A 88 0.64 -30.72 24.89
N LYS A 89 0.95 -30.78 26.21
CA LYS A 89 0.35 -29.89 27.22
C LYS A 89 0.67 -28.42 26.95
N PHE A 90 1.89 -28.15 26.49
CA PHE A 90 2.31 -26.79 26.12
C PHE A 90 1.55 -26.27 24.89
N GLN A 91 1.45 -27.07 23.81
CA GLN A 91 0.65 -26.72 22.63
C GLN A 91 -0.80 -26.41 23.00
N LYS A 92 -1.43 -27.25 23.83
CA LYS A 92 -2.80 -26.99 24.31
C LYS A 92 -2.89 -25.67 25.07
N THR A 93 -1.94 -25.38 25.95
CA THR A 93 -1.90 -24.11 26.70
C THR A 93 -1.77 -22.90 25.77
N ILE A 94 -1.01 -23.01 24.68
CA ILE A 94 -0.92 -21.96 23.66
C ILE A 94 -2.27 -21.78 22.97
N LEU A 95 -2.91 -22.85 22.51
CA LEU A 95 -4.22 -22.77 21.86
C LEU A 95 -5.27 -22.12 22.77
N ASP A 96 -5.32 -22.50 24.04
CA ASP A 96 -6.25 -21.95 25.03
C ASP A 96 -6.01 -20.46 25.34
N LYS A 97 -4.80 -19.94 25.07
CA LYS A 97 -4.38 -18.56 25.43
C LYS A 97 -4.07 -17.64 24.24
N SER A 98 -3.99 -18.16 23.02
CA SER A 98 -3.51 -17.43 21.83
C SER A 98 -4.56 -16.55 21.14
N ALA A 99 -5.78 -16.48 21.69
CA ALA A 99 -6.94 -15.83 21.07
C ALA A 99 -7.28 -16.35 19.66
N ILE A 100 -6.74 -17.51 19.27
CA ILE A 100 -7.12 -18.26 18.08
C ILE A 100 -8.45 -18.95 18.37
N GLY A 101 -9.44 -18.76 17.49
CA GLY A 101 -10.77 -19.32 17.67
C GLY A 101 -10.91 -20.72 17.05
N GLU A 102 -11.90 -21.48 17.53
CA GLU A 102 -12.25 -22.82 17.01
C GLU A 102 -12.68 -22.86 15.52
N LYS A 103 -12.88 -21.68 14.92
CA LYS A 103 -13.26 -21.51 13.50
C LYS A 103 -12.11 -21.02 12.62
N THR A 104 -10.88 -21.10 13.11
CA THR A 104 -9.67 -20.75 12.35
C THR A 104 -9.40 -21.82 11.30
N TYR A 105 -8.89 -21.41 10.15
CA TYR A 105 -8.58 -22.32 9.04
C TYR A 105 -7.13 -22.79 9.13
N PHE A 106 -6.87 -24.05 8.77
CA PHE A 106 -5.52 -24.61 8.78
C PHE A 106 -5.25 -25.43 7.50
N PRO A 107 -4.07 -25.31 6.87
CA PRO A 107 -3.80 -25.96 5.59
C PRO A 107 -3.83 -27.50 5.69
N PRO A 108 -4.59 -28.21 4.83
CA PRO A 108 -4.69 -29.67 4.86
C PRO A 108 -3.33 -30.38 4.86
N ALA A 109 -2.37 -29.84 4.11
CA ALA A 109 -1.01 -30.35 4.03
C ALA A 109 -0.32 -30.52 5.40
N LEU A 110 -0.72 -29.72 6.41
CA LEU A 110 -0.13 -29.73 7.75
C LEU A 110 -0.86 -30.62 8.75
N TRP A 111 -2.13 -30.98 8.52
CA TRP A 111 -2.94 -31.75 9.49
C TRP A 111 -3.57 -33.04 8.95
N MET A 112 -3.41 -33.33 7.66
CA MET A 112 -3.71 -34.66 7.11
C MET A 112 -2.81 -35.74 7.73
N LEU A 113 -3.25 -37.00 7.66
CA LEU A 113 -2.47 -38.15 8.13
C LEU A 113 -2.15 -39.10 6.96
N PRO A 114 -0.87 -39.27 6.59
CA PRO A 114 0.29 -38.51 7.07
C PRO A 114 0.30 -37.05 6.55
N PRO A 115 0.95 -36.11 7.25
CA PRO A 115 1.14 -34.75 6.74
C PRO A 115 1.95 -34.75 5.45
N ASN A 116 1.65 -33.82 4.55
CA ASN A 116 2.33 -33.68 3.26
C ASN A 116 2.75 -32.22 3.00
N PRO A 117 3.69 -31.66 3.79
CA PRO A 117 4.17 -30.28 3.63
C PRO A 117 5.16 -30.15 2.46
N CYS A 118 4.75 -30.57 1.26
CA CYS A 118 5.58 -30.47 0.06
C CYS A 118 5.35 -29.15 -0.69
N MET A 119 6.29 -28.81 -1.58
CA MET A 119 6.21 -27.59 -2.39
C MET A 119 4.98 -27.53 -3.30
N ALA A 120 4.47 -28.68 -3.75
CA ALA A 120 3.27 -28.74 -4.58
C ALA A 120 2.02 -28.30 -3.81
N GLU A 121 1.83 -28.79 -2.58
CA GLU A 121 0.72 -28.38 -1.73
C GLU A 121 0.84 -26.91 -1.29
N GLY A 122 2.03 -26.44 -0.94
CA GLY A 122 2.27 -25.03 -0.64
C GLY A 122 1.97 -24.11 -1.82
N ARG A 123 2.32 -24.53 -3.05
CA ARG A 123 1.95 -23.80 -4.27
C ARG A 123 0.44 -23.77 -4.47
N LYS A 124 -0.24 -24.91 -4.32
CA LYS A 124 -1.70 -25.02 -4.48
C LYS A 124 -2.44 -24.13 -3.50
N GLU A 125 -2.05 -24.14 -2.23
CA GLU A 125 -2.62 -23.25 -1.20
C GLU A 125 -2.41 -21.79 -1.58
N MET A 126 -1.17 -21.42 -1.90
CA MET A 126 -0.86 -20.03 -2.24
C MET A 126 -1.62 -19.57 -3.49
N GLU A 127 -1.67 -20.36 -4.58
CA GLU A 127 -2.44 -20.01 -5.78
C GLU A 127 -3.92 -19.79 -5.44
N THR A 128 -4.50 -20.67 -4.61
CA THR A 128 -5.90 -20.56 -4.19
C THR A 128 -6.16 -19.26 -3.42
N VAL A 129 -5.33 -18.97 -2.42
CA VAL A 129 -5.46 -17.77 -1.57
C VAL A 129 -5.17 -16.50 -2.37
N MET A 130 -4.11 -16.54 -3.19
CA MET A 130 -3.65 -15.42 -3.99
C MET A 130 -4.63 -15.04 -5.07
N PHE A 131 -5.03 -15.98 -5.91
CA PHE A 131 -5.97 -15.71 -6.99
C PHE A 131 -7.36 -15.39 -6.44
N GLY A 132 -7.83 -16.09 -5.39
CA GLY A 132 -9.12 -15.79 -4.78
C GLY A 132 -9.21 -14.35 -4.24
N ALA A 133 -8.16 -13.84 -3.58
CA ALA A 133 -8.13 -12.46 -3.12
C ALA A 133 -8.06 -11.44 -4.27
N ILE A 134 -7.30 -11.75 -5.33
CA ILE A 134 -7.18 -10.89 -6.51
C ILE A 134 -8.50 -10.83 -7.27
N ASP A 135 -9.15 -11.96 -7.49
CA ASP A 135 -10.44 -12.04 -8.18
C ASP A 135 -11.49 -11.21 -7.45
N GLU A 136 -11.52 -11.26 -6.13
CA GLU A 136 -12.46 -10.47 -5.32
C GLU A 136 -12.21 -8.96 -5.48
N VAL A 137 -10.96 -8.49 -5.40
CA VAL A 137 -10.67 -7.05 -5.53
C VAL A 137 -10.87 -6.54 -6.96
N LEU A 138 -10.54 -7.34 -7.99
CA LEU A 138 -10.81 -6.98 -9.38
C LEU A 138 -12.32 -6.94 -9.64
N LYS A 139 -13.09 -7.85 -9.06
CA LYS A 139 -14.56 -7.85 -9.15
C LYS A 139 -15.17 -6.62 -8.45
N LYS A 140 -14.69 -6.24 -7.26
CA LYS A 140 -15.20 -5.05 -6.54
C LYS A 140 -14.89 -3.75 -7.28
N THR A 141 -13.67 -3.64 -7.81
CA THR A 141 -13.19 -2.39 -8.43
C THR A 141 -13.55 -2.27 -9.91
N GLY A 142 -13.84 -3.38 -10.61
CA GLY A 142 -14.08 -3.41 -12.05
C GLY A 142 -12.84 -3.15 -12.90
N VAL A 143 -11.64 -3.14 -12.30
CA VAL A 143 -10.40 -2.87 -13.03
C VAL A 143 -10.00 -4.05 -13.88
N LYS A 144 -9.58 -3.75 -15.11
CA LYS A 144 -9.14 -4.75 -16.07
C LYS A 144 -7.68 -5.12 -15.79
N PRO A 145 -7.29 -6.40 -15.98
CA PRO A 145 -5.89 -6.82 -15.87
C PRO A 145 -4.92 -6.00 -16.75
N SER A 146 -5.38 -5.47 -17.88
CA SER A 146 -4.60 -4.60 -18.79
C SER A 146 -4.18 -3.26 -18.18
N ASP A 147 -4.92 -2.77 -17.19
CA ASP A 147 -4.74 -1.45 -16.59
C ASP A 147 -3.77 -1.49 -15.39
N ILE A 148 -3.39 -2.69 -14.94
CA ILE A 148 -2.47 -2.90 -13.84
C ILE A 148 -1.04 -2.61 -14.32
N GLY A 149 -0.42 -1.57 -13.75
CA GLY A 149 0.96 -1.19 -14.06
C GLY A 149 2.02 -1.68 -13.06
N ILE A 150 1.63 -2.01 -11.84
CA ILE A 150 2.54 -2.35 -10.73
C ILE A 150 1.96 -3.54 -9.95
N VAL A 151 2.77 -4.56 -9.69
CA VAL A 151 2.39 -5.71 -8.86
C VAL A 151 3.43 -5.92 -7.78
N ILE A 152 2.98 -5.94 -6.52
CA ILE A 152 3.83 -6.17 -5.35
C ILE A 152 3.28 -7.38 -4.60
N ALA A 153 3.91 -8.54 -4.77
CA ALA A 153 3.55 -9.72 -4.01
C ALA A 153 4.51 -9.89 -2.83
N ASN A 154 4.01 -10.34 -1.69
CA ASN A 154 4.86 -10.74 -0.57
C ASN A 154 4.51 -12.15 -0.09
N CYS A 155 5.54 -12.90 0.30
CA CYS A 155 5.38 -14.13 1.05
C CYS A 155 6.66 -14.37 1.85
N SER A 156 6.52 -14.68 3.14
CA SER A 156 7.69 -14.90 4.02
C SER A 156 8.05 -16.36 4.16
N VAL A 157 7.12 -17.27 3.90
CA VAL A 157 7.28 -18.71 4.16
C VAL A 157 7.43 -19.55 2.89
N PHE A 158 7.23 -18.95 1.71
CA PHE A 158 7.22 -19.68 0.45
C PHE A 158 7.70 -18.80 -0.73
N SER A 159 8.82 -19.19 -1.33
CA SER A 159 9.48 -18.48 -2.44
C SER A 159 9.72 -19.43 -3.62
N PRO A 160 8.69 -19.72 -4.44
CA PRO A 160 8.80 -20.69 -5.52
C PRO A 160 9.44 -20.11 -6.78
N THR A 161 9.79 -21.03 -7.70
CA THR A 161 10.03 -20.72 -9.12
C THR A 161 8.89 -21.33 -9.95
N PRO A 162 8.17 -20.55 -10.77
CA PRO A 162 8.28 -19.10 -10.99
C PRO A 162 7.90 -18.27 -9.75
N SER A 163 8.35 -17.01 -9.71
CA SER A 163 8.08 -16.10 -8.58
C SER A 163 6.58 -15.82 -8.42
N LEU A 164 6.18 -15.33 -7.24
CA LEU A 164 4.78 -14.97 -6.93
C LEU A 164 4.19 -14.04 -7.99
N VAL A 165 4.90 -12.96 -8.31
CA VAL A 165 4.46 -12.02 -9.34
C VAL A 165 4.46 -12.66 -10.72
N GLY A 166 5.42 -13.55 -11.02
CA GLY A 166 5.42 -14.33 -12.26
C GLY A 166 4.16 -15.18 -12.43
N MET A 167 3.68 -15.80 -11.35
CA MET A 167 2.43 -16.56 -11.34
C MET A 167 1.22 -15.64 -11.58
N ILE A 168 1.15 -14.49 -10.89
CA ILE A 168 0.08 -13.49 -11.09
C ILE A 168 0.06 -13.00 -12.55
N VAL A 169 1.21 -12.59 -13.09
CA VAL A 169 1.34 -12.10 -14.47
C VAL A 169 0.85 -13.12 -15.47
N ASN A 170 1.29 -14.37 -15.32
CA ASN A 170 0.91 -15.45 -16.21
C ASN A 170 -0.56 -15.84 -16.09
N HIS A 171 -1.12 -15.81 -14.87
CA HIS A 171 -2.52 -16.17 -14.62
C HIS A 171 -3.48 -15.13 -15.20
N TYR A 172 -3.28 -13.85 -14.88
CA TYR A 172 -4.16 -12.75 -15.30
C TYR A 172 -3.83 -12.15 -16.67
N LYS A 173 -2.80 -12.67 -17.34
CA LYS A 173 -2.33 -12.17 -18.64
C LYS A 173 -2.08 -10.66 -18.61
N LEU A 174 -1.34 -10.22 -17.58
CA LEU A 174 -0.96 -8.82 -17.44
C LEU A 174 -0.07 -8.38 -18.60
N ARG A 175 -0.03 -7.07 -18.87
CA ARG A 175 0.82 -6.50 -19.92
C ARG A 175 2.31 -6.77 -19.66
N ASN A 176 3.12 -6.78 -20.72
CA ASN A 176 4.56 -7.07 -20.61
C ASN A 176 5.38 -5.97 -19.89
N ASN A 177 4.86 -4.74 -19.85
CA ASN A 177 5.53 -3.60 -19.21
C ASN A 177 4.89 -3.27 -17.85
N ILE A 178 5.01 -4.20 -16.91
CA ILE A 178 4.64 -3.97 -15.51
C ILE A 178 5.88 -3.88 -14.63
N LEU A 179 5.77 -3.13 -13.54
CA LEU A 179 6.76 -3.16 -12.47
C LEU A 179 6.40 -4.29 -11.50
N SER A 180 7.23 -5.32 -11.45
CA SER A 180 7.03 -6.52 -10.63
C SER A 180 7.98 -6.57 -9.44
N TYR A 181 7.45 -6.59 -8.21
CA TYR A 181 8.23 -6.72 -6.98
C TYR A 181 7.76 -7.94 -6.17
N SER A 182 8.66 -8.87 -5.87
CA SER A 182 8.40 -10.01 -4.98
C SER A 182 9.19 -9.82 -3.70
N LEU A 183 8.50 -9.56 -2.59
CA LEU A 183 9.11 -9.33 -1.27
C LEU A 183 9.07 -10.61 -0.44
N GLY A 184 10.14 -10.89 0.30
CA GLY A 184 10.22 -12.03 1.20
C GLY A 184 11.00 -11.69 2.47
N GLY A 185 10.85 -12.52 3.51
CA GLY A 185 11.63 -12.43 4.74
C GLY A 185 11.25 -11.32 5.73
N MET A 186 10.16 -10.58 5.49
CA MET A 186 9.74 -9.47 6.38
C MET A 186 8.67 -9.86 7.42
N GLY A 187 8.19 -11.11 7.38
CA GLY A 187 7.20 -11.64 8.31
C GLY A 187 5.89 -10.86 8.29
N CYS A 188 5.26 -10.71 9.45
CA CYS A 188 3.96 -10.04 9.61
C CYS A 188 3.97 -8.55 9.21
N SER A 189 5.14 -7.92 9.10
CA SER A 189 5.26 -6.53 8.65
C SER A 189 5.19 -6.36 7.13
N ALA A 190 5.25 -7.47 6.37
CA ALA A 190 5.36 -7.43 4.91
C ALA A 190 4.20 -6.68 4.24
N GLY A 191 2.99 -6.75 4.80
CA GLY A 191 1.83 -6.03 4.30
C GLY A 191 2.01 -4.51 4.30
N VAL A 192 2.33 -3.91 5.46
CA VAL A 192 2.51 -2.46 5.57
C VAL A 192 3.71 -1.95 4.78
N ILE A 193 4.78 -2.76 4.66
CA ILE A 193 5.95 -2.39 3.85
C ILE A 193 5.60 -2.41 2.36
N SER A 194 4.80 -3.39 1.91
CA SER A 194 4.30 -3.44 0.54
C SER A 194 3.45 -2.21 0.21
N LEU A 195 2.65 -1.73 1.17
CA LEU A 195 1.80 -0.53 1.01
C LEU A 195 2.65 0.74 0.88
N ASP A 196 3.69 0.87 1.72
CA ASP A 196 4.62 2.01 1.64
C ASP A 196 5.42 1.99 0.32
N LEU A 197 5.85 0.81 -0.13
CA LEU A 197 6.49 0.65 -1.43
C LEU A 197 5.54 1.08 -2.57
N ALA A 198 4.30 0.59 -2.57
CA ALA A 198 3.29 0.98 -3.55
C ALA A 198 3.13 2.51 -3.59
N LYS A 199 2.96 3.14 -2.42
CA LYS A 199 2.84 4.60 -2.31
C LYS A 199 4.05 5.33 -2.90
N LYS A 200 5.28 4.90 -2.58
CA LYS A 200 6.50 5.52 -3.11
C LYS A 200 6.62 5.38 -4.62
N LEU A 201 6.32 4.20 -5.17
CA LEU A 201 6.33 3.97 -6.62
C LEU A 201 5.31 4.85 -7.35
N LEU A 202 4.11 4.97 -6.78
CA LEU A 202 3.05 5.82 -7.33
C LEU A 202 3.37 7.32 -7.24
N GLN A 203 4.14 7.74 -6.23
CA GLN A 203 4.58 9.13 -6.11
C GLN A 203 5.69 9.52 -7.09
N VAL A 204 6.51 8.56 -7.52
CA VAL A 204 7.66 8.80 -8.43
C VAL A 204 7.30 8.53 -9.90
N GLY A 205 6.38 7.61 -10.17
CA GLY A 205 6.06 7.14 -11.53
C GLY A 205 5.32 8.12 -12.45
N PHE A 206 5.02 9.36 -12.03
CA PHE A 206 4.31 10.34 -12.85
C PHE A 206 5.25 11.22 -13.68
N CYS A 207 5.74 10.68 -14.80
CA CYS A 207 6.19 11.50 -15.94
C CYS A 207 5.79 10.93 -17.32
N SER A 208 4.81 10.03 -17.39
CA SER A 208 4.22 9.63 -18.67
C SER A 208 2.74 9.37 -18.49
N PHE A 209 1.96 10.33 -18.99
CA PHE A 209 0.61 10.22 -19.54
C PHE A 209 -0.36 9.15 -19.02
N ILE A 210 -1.59 9.63 -18.80
CA ILE A 210 -2.85 8.89 -18.69
C ILE A 210 -3.20 8.47 -17.25
N TYR A 211 -4.43 8.82 -16.90
CA TYR A 211 -5.22 8.30 -15.79
C TYR A 211 -5.17 6.75 -15.77
N GLN A 212 -4.08 6.17 -15.27
CA GLN A 212 -4.03 4.75 -14.95
C GLN A 212 -4.28 4.62 -13.45
N VAL A 213 -5.41 4.02 -13.12
CA VAL A 213 -5.69 3.48 -11.79
C VAL A 213 -4.63 2.40 -11.54
N ASN A 214 -3.50 2.79 -10.98
CA ASN A 214 -2.47 1.84 -10.61
C ASN A 214 -2.95 1.08 -9.38
N ILE A 215 -3.54 -0.09 -9.62
CA ILE A 215 -3.91 -1.03 -8.57
C ILE A 215 -2.67 -1.81 -8.16
N SER A 216 -2.30 -1.71 -6.89
CA SER A 216 -1.38 -2.64 -6.25
C SER A 216 -2.17 -3.77 -5.60
N ILE A 217 -2.06 -4.98 -6.13
CA ILE A 217 -2.47 -6.19 -5.41
C ILE A 217 -1.47 -6.39 -4.29
N LEU A 218 -1.96 -6.58 -3.07
CA LEU A 218 -1.14 -6.72 -1.88
C LEU A 218 -1.49 -8.01 -1.18
N LEU A 219 -0.73 -9.05 -1.49
CA LEU A 219 -0.96 -10.35 -0.85
C LEU A 219 -0.21 -10.40 0.46
N SER A 220 -0.91 -10.31 1.59
CA SER A 220 -0.33 -10.62 2.89
C SER A 220 -0.81 -12.01 3.30
N LEU A 221 0.02 -13.03 3.04
CA LEU A 221 -0.20 -14.36 3.60
C LEU A 221 0.21 -14.30 5.08
N ILE A 222 -0.73 -13.92 5.94
CA ILE A 222 -0.60 -14.15 7.38
C ILE A 222 -1.01 -15.61 7.58
N ILE A 223 -0.05 -16.52 7.45
CA ILE A 223 -0.21 -17.84 8.07
C ILE A 223 -0.03 -17.60 9.56
N TRP A 224 -1.16 -17.52 10.27
CA TRP A 224 -1.17 -17.67 11.71
C TRP A 224 -0.70 -19.10 11.99
N PHE A 225 0.51 -19.24 12.52
CA PHE A 225 0.92 -20.45 13.24
C PHE A 225 0.48 -20.33 14.70
#